data_AF-A0A4Q3NCG2-F1
#
_entry.id   AF-A0A4Q3NCG2-F1
#
_cell.length_a   1.000
_cell.length_b   1.000
_cell.length_c   1.000
_cell.angle_alpha   90.00
_cell.angle_beta   90.00
_cell.angle_gamma   90.00
#
_symmetry.space_group_name_H-M   'P 1'
#
loop_
_entity.id
_entity.type
_entity.pdbx_description
1 polymer ?
#
loop_
_entity_poly.entity_id
_entity_poly.type
_entity_poly.pdbx_seq_one_letter_code
_entity_poly.pdbx_strand_id
1 'polypeptide(L)'
;MAETPFVSVKLSSALVSEARGAAQTMRRSVASQIEYWATLGKALEHAGLTTSDSQALIARQERAAYGTAPAPAQPMSPELDALHGHVVALAQSGALAARAQDAV
;
A
#
# COMPACT_ATOMS: atom_id res chain seq x y z
N MET A 1 -2.03 17.27 -40.54
CA MET A 1 -1.63 17.69 -39.17
C MET A 1 -2.65 17.08 -38.24
N ALA A 2 -2.27 16.09 -37.43
CA ALA A 2 -3.21 15.47 -36.50
C ALA A 2 -3.39 16.43 -35.31
N GLU A 3 -4.56 17.07 -35.21
CA GLU A 3 -4.95 17.78 -34.00
C GLU A 3 -5.00 16.78 -32.86
N THR A 4 -4.29 17.04 -31.77
CA THR A 4 -4.50 16.33 -30.51
C THR A 4 -5.72 16.94 -29.83
N PRO A 5 -6.87 16.24 -29.75
CA PRO A 5 -8.02 16.78 -29.05
C PRO A 5 -7.75 16.73 -27.55
N PHE A 6 -7.46 17.89 -26.95
CA PHE A 6 -7.39 17.99 -25.50
C PHE A 6 -8.78 17.69 -24.92
N VAL A 7 -8.84 16.80 -23.93
CA VAL A 7 -10.08 16.45 -23.22
C VAL A 7 -9.95 16.88 -21.78
N SER A 8 -10.98 17.56 -21.26
CA SER A 8 -11.03 17.90 -19.83
C SER A 8 -11.51 16.69 -19.02
N VAL A 9 -10.71 16.30 -18.04
CA VAL A 9 -11.00 15.20 -17.11
C VAL A 9 -11.09 15.74 -15.68
N LYS A 10 -12.02 15.21 -14.88
CA LYS A 10 -12.10 15.52 -13.46
C LYS A 10 -11.13 14.62 -12.70
N LEU A 11 -10.20 15.24 -11.96
CA LEU A 11 -9.21 14.54 -11.13
C LEU A 11 -9.43 14.88 -9.66
N SER A 12 -8.95 14.01 -8.77
CA SER A 12 -8.96 14.31 -7.34
C SER A 12 -8.03 15.49 -7.03
N SER A 13 -8.43 16.31 -6.06
CA SER A 13 -7.60 17.46 -5.61
C SER A 13 -6.26 17.00 -5.03
N ALA A 14 -6.25 15.85 -4.35
CA ALA A 14 -5.04 15.24 -3.80
C ALA A 14 -4.01 14.93 -4.90
N LEU A 15 -4.42 14.22 -5.96
CA LEU A 15 -3.55 13.90 -7.10
C LEU A 15 -2.99 15.17 -7.75
N VAL A 16 -3.83 16.19 -7.93
CA VAL A 16 -3.41 17.48 -8.52
C VAL A 16 -2.39 18.19 -7.63
N SER A 17 -2.53 18.12 -6.30
CA SER A 17 -1.60 18.70 -5.35
C SER A 17 -0.24 18.00 -5.38
N GLU A 18 -0.23 16.67 -5.39
CA GLU A 18 0.99 15.86 -5.53
C GLU A 18 1.71 16.15 -6.84
N ALA A 19 0.95 16.14 -7.95
CA ALA A 19 1.49 16.47 -9.26
C ALA A 19 2.07 17.89 -9.29
N ARG A 20 1.43 18.86 -8.66
CA ARG A 20 1.97 20.23 -8.57
C ARG A 20 3.30 20.28 -7.84
N GLY A 21 3.42 19.59 -6.70
CA GLY A 21 4.68 19.52 -5.94
C GLY A 21 5.81 18.91 -6.77
N ALA A 22 5.57 17.77 -7.40
CA ALA A 22 6.56 17.10 -8.25
C ALA A 22 6.89 17.89 -9.53
N ALA A 23 5.89 18.58 -10.10
CA ALA A 23 6.05 19.39 -11.29
C ALA A 23 6.94 20.61 -11.07
N GLN A 24 6.86 21.23 -9.90
CA GLN A 24 7.61 22.44 -9.57
C GLN A 24 9.13 22.19 -9.58
N THR A 25 9.58 21.08 -8.99
CA THR A 25 10.99 20.67 -9.00
C THR A 25 11.54 20.52 -10.41
N MET A 26 10.73 19.99 -11.32
CA MET A 26 11.11 19.71 -12.71
C MET A 26 10.73 20.85 -13.68
N ARG A 27 10.22 21.98 -13.16
CA ARG A 27 9.73 23.14 -13.92
C ARG A 27 8.77 22.76 -15.06
N ARG A 28 7.91 21.76 -14.83
CA ARG A 28 6.90 21.28 -15.79
C ARG A 28 5.49 21.71 -15.40
N SER A 29 4.54 21.57 -16.32
CA SER A 29 3.13 21.74 -16.01
C SER A 29 2.59 20.56 -15.20
N VAL A 30 1.47 20.77 -14.49
CA VAL A 30 0.77 19.68 -13.76
C VAL A 30 0.27 18.61 -14.74
N ALA A 31 -0.26 19.01 -15.90
CA ALA A 31 -0.70 18.08 -16.94
C ALA A 31 0.45 17.22 -17.45
N SER A 32 1.58 17.84 -17.81
CA SER A 32 2.78 17.14 -18.29
C SER A 32 3.37 16.22 -17.22
N GLN A 33 3.25 16.57 -15.94
CA GLN A 33 3.64 15.69 -14.84
C GLN A 33 2.77 14.43 -14.77
N ILE A 34 1.46 14.57 -14.93
CA ILE A 34 0.52 13.44 -14.89
C ILE A 34 0.74 12.54 -16.12
N GLU A 35 0.90 13.12 -17.30
CA GLU A 35 1.26 12.39 -18.53
C GLU A 35 2.57 11.60 -18.39
N TYR A 36 3.56 12.21 -17.74
CA TYR A 36 4.83 11.55 -17.46
C TYR A 36 4.67 10.34 -16.53
N TRP A 37 3.90 10.46 -15.44
CA TRP A 37 3.62 9.33 -14.55
C TRP A 37 2.89 8.20 -15.28
N ALA A 38 1.91 8.53 -16.14
CA ALA A 38 1.22 7.54 -16.95
C ALA A 38 2.17 6.83 -17.93
N THR A 39 3.11 7.56 -18.54
CA THR A 39 4.12 7.00 -19.44
C THR A 39 5.07 6.06 -18.69
N LEU A 40 5.49 6.45 -17.48
CA LEU A 40 6.35 5.65 -16.63
C LEU A 40 5.66 4.35 -16.19
N GLY A 41 4.39 4.43 -15.76
CA GLY A 41 3.60 3.25 -15.41
C GLY A 41 3.50 2.25 -16.55
N LYS A 42 3.18 2.73 -17.76
CA LYS A 42 3.16 1.87 -18.97
C LYS A 42 4.51 1.23 -19.23
N ALA A 43 5.61 1.98 -19.15
CA ALA A 43 6.95 1.43 -19.39
C ALA A 43 7.30 0.33 -18.38
N LEU A 44 6.92 0.49 -17.11
CA LEU A 44 7.12 -0.53 -16.08
C LEU A 44 6.30 -1.81 -16.35
N GLU A 45 5.05 -1.67 -16.80
CA GLU A 45 4.23 -2.82 -17.21
C GLU A 45 4.87 -3.60 -18.36
N HIS A 46 5.39 -2.89 -19.38
CA HIS A 46 6.10 -3.52 -20.49
C HIS A 46 7.42 -4.18 -20.05
N ALA A 47 8.05 -3.66 -18.99
CA ALA A 47 9.25 -4.25 -18.39
C ALA A 47 8.94 -5.47 -17.50
N GLY A 48 7.67 -5.85 -17.34
CA GLY A 48 7.25 -7.05 -16.61
C GLY A 48 6.85 -6.81 -15.15
N LEU A 49 6.77 -5.55 -14.69
CA LEU A 49 6.14 -5.26 -13.40
C LEU A 49 4.63 -5.45 -13.57
N THR A 50 4.08 -6.51 -12.98
CA THR A 50 2.65 -6.79 -13.16
C THR A 50 1.81 -5.73 -12.46
N THR A 51 0.59 -5.52 -12.94
CA THR A 51 -0.39 -4.64 -12.28
C THR A 51 -0.65 -5.09 -10.85
N SER A 52 -0.67 -6.41 -10.59
CA SER A 52 -0.80 -6.97 -9.23
C SER A 52 0.37 -6.60 -8.33
N ASP A 53 1.62 -6.65 -8.82
CA ASP A 53 2.79 -6.25 -8.03
C ASP A 53 2.74 -4.76 -7.70
N SER A 54 2.32 -3.95 -8.67
CA SER A 54 2.13 -2.50 -8.48
C SER A 54 1.06 -2.21 -7.44
N GLN A 55 -0.07 -2.92 -7.47
CA GLN A 55 -1.13 -2.79 -6.46
C GLN A 55 -0.65 -3.22 -5.07
N ALA A 56 0.10 -4.32 -4.97
CA ALA A 56 0.68 -4.77 -3.71
C ALA A 56 1.64 -3.72 -3.12
N LEU A 57 2.45 -3.09 -3.97
CA LEU A 57 3.35 -2.00 -3.58
C LEU A 57 2.60 -0.76 -3.09
N ILE A 58 1.55 -0.34 -3.81
CA ILE A 58 0.70 0.79 -3.43
C ILE A 58 0.03 0.50 -2.08
N ALA A 59 -0.61 -0.66 -1.93
CA ALA A 59 -1.24 -1.06 -0.68
C ALA A 59 -0.26 -1.09 0.50
N ARG A 60 1.00 -1.50 0.26
CA ARG A 60 2.06 -1.44 1.27
C ARG A 60 2.45 -0.01 1.62
N GLN A 61 2.58 0.89 0.64
CA GLN A 61 2.88 2.30 0.89
C GLN A 61 1.74 3.00 1.63
N GLU A 62 0.49 2.77 1.23
CA GLU A 62 -0.69 3.29 1.92
C GLU A 62 -0.73 2.76 3.36
N ARG A 63 -0.50 1.46 3.56
CA ARG A 63 -0.42 0.88 4.91
C ARG A 63 0.75 1.44 5.73
N ALA A 64 1.85 1.85 5.10
CA ALA A 64 2.95 2.54 5.79
C ALA A 64 2.60 4.00 6.12
N ALA A 65 1.83 4.68 5.26
CA ALA A 65 1.35 6.04 5.50
C ALA A 65 0.26 6.09 6.59
N TYR A 66 -0.60 5.07 6.65
CA TYR A 66 -1.58 4.85 7.73
C TYR A 66 -1.02 4.07 8.92
N GLY A 67 0.19 3.51 8.79
CA GLY A 67 0.85 2.64 9.75
C GLY A 67 1.70 3.45 10.70
N THR A 68 1.12 3.75 11.86
CA THR A 68 1.77 3.66 13.17
C THR A 68 3.31 3.66 13.08
N ALA A 69 3.94 4.82 13.34
CA ALA A 69 5.21 4.77 14.05
C ALA A 69 5.06 3.74 15.18
N PRO A 70 6.04 2.86 15.48
CA PRO A 70 5.90 1.94 16.59
C PRO A 70 5.51 2.80 17.79
N ALA A 71 4.25 2.73 18.20
CA ALA A 71 3.84 3.33 19.45
C ALA A 71 4.81 2.71 20.46
N PRO A 72 5.44 3.51 21.35
CA PRO A 72 6.26 2.93 22.40
C PRO A 72 5.42 1.81 23.00
N ALA A 73 5.92 0.57 22.92
CA ALA A 73 5.14 -0.65 23.11
C ALA A 73 4.15 -0.42 24.24
N GLN A 74 2.90 -0.12 23.88
CA GLN A 74 1.91 0.09 24.92
C GLN A 74 1.81 -1.28 25.58
N PRO A 75 2.07 -1.38 26.89
CA PRO A 75 1.98 -2.67 27.55
C PRO A 75 0.62 -3.23 27.20
N MET A 76 0.62 -4.44 26.61
CA MET A 76 -0.62 -5.13 26.29
C MET A 76 -1.51 -5.09 27.52
N SER A 77 -2.83 -4.92 27.33
CA SER A 77 -3.73 -5.02 28.48
C SER A 77 -3.48 -6.36 29.16
N PRO A 78 -3.58 -6.44 30.50
CA PRO A 78 -3.24 -7.64 31.24
C PRO A 78 -4.06 -8.85 30.78
N GLU A 79 -5.28 -8.64 30.27
CA GLU A 79 -6.07 -9.74 29.68
C GLU A 79 -5.48 -10.25 28.36
N LEU A 80 -4.97 -9.35 27.51
CA LEU A 80 -4.36 -9.71 26.24
C LEU A 80 -3.05 -10.48 26.44
N ASP A 81 -2.27 -10.10 27.45
CA ASP A 81 -1.00 -10.74 27.77
C ASP A 81 -1.22 -12.15 28.37
N ALA A 82 -2.22 -12.28 29.25
CA ALA A 82 -2.66 -13.57 29.75
C ALA A 82 -3.18 -14.48 28.62
N LEU A 83 -3.95 -13.93 27.68
CA LEU A 83 -4.44 -14.68 26.52
C LEU A 83 -3.29 -15.12 25.61
N HIS A 84 -2.34 -14.23 25.34
CA HIS A 84 -1.16 -14.56 24.52
C HIS A 84 -0.35 -15.69 25.15
N GLY A 85 -0.06 -15.61 26.45
CA GLY A 85 0.61 -16.67 27.19
C GLY A 85 -0.14 -18.00 27.13
N HIS A 86 -1.46 -17.96 27.25
CA HIS A 86 -2.29 -19.17 27.14
C HIS A 86 -2.22 -19.81 25.76
N VAL A 87 -2.30 -19.02 24.68
CA VAL A 87 -2.19 -19.52 23.30
C VAL A 87 -0.82 -20.13 23.04
N VAL A 88 0.26 -19.49 23.51
CA VAL A 88 1.63 -20.01 23.37
C VAL A 88 1.79 -21.33 24.12
N ALA A 89 1.30 -21.41 25.37
CA ALA A 89 1.34 -22.64 26.15
C ALA A 89 0.55 -23.77 25.47
N LEU A 90 -0.62 -23.47 24.91
CA LEU A 90 -1.45 -24.42 24.19
C LEU A 90 -0.75 -24.93 22.92
N ALA A 91 -0.05 -24.05 22.20
CA ALA A 91 0.73 -24.42 21.01
C ALA A 91 1.92 -25.32 21.37
N GLN A 92 2.64 -25.00 22.45
CA GLN A 92 3.77 -25.80 22.93
C GLN A 92 3.34 -27.16 23.51
N SER A 93 2.14 -27.24 24.08
CA SER A 93 1.57 -28.49 24.59
C SER A 93 1.17 -29.48 23.48
N GLY A 94 1.14 -29.05 22.21
CA GLY A 94 0.66 -29.86 21.09
C GLY A 94 -0.86 -30.07 21.06
N ALA A 95 -1.61 -29.58 22.06
CA ALA A 95 -3.07 -29.70 22.11
C ALA A 95 -3.78 -29.04 20.93
N LEU A 96 -3.23 -27.93 20.42
CA LEU A 96 -3.70 -27.26 19.21
C LEU A 96 -3.58 -28.14 17.96
N ALA A 97 -2.46 -28.86 17.82
CA ALA A 97 -2.23 -29.78 16.71
C ALA A 97 -3.15 -31.02 16.80
N ALA A 98 -3.33 -31.57 18.00
CA ALA A 98 -4.25 -32.68 18.23
C ALA A 98 -5.71 -32.32 17.88
N ARG A 99 -6.16 -31.11 18.27
CA ARG A 99 -7.51 -30.63 17.93
C ARG A 99 -7.71 -30.33 16.44
N ALA A 100 -6.66 -29.90 15.74
CA ALA A 100 -6.71 -29.70 14.30
C ALA A 100 -6.81 -31.04 13.54
N GLN A 101 -6.24 -32.12 14.09
CA GLN A 101 -6.33 -33.47 13.51
C GLN A 101 -7.70 -34.12 13.74
N ASP A 102 -8.32 -33.91 14.91
CA ASP A 102 -9.68 -34.40 15.20
C ASP A 102 -10.78 -33.69 14.38
N ALA A 103 -10.48 -32.53 13.80
CA ALA A 103 -11.44 -31.71 13.04
C ALA A 103 -11.43 -31.96 11.52
N VAL A 104 -10.57 -32.87 11.03
CA VAL A 104 -10.45 -33.31 9.62
C VAL A 104 -11.13 -34.66 9.45
#